data_AF-A0A5N9AW88-F1
#
_entry.id   AF-A0A5N9AW88-F1
#
_cell.length_a   1.000
_cell.length_b   1.000
_cell.length_c   1.000
_cell.angle_alpha   90.00
_cell.angle_beta   90.00
_cell.angle_gamma   90.00
#
_symmetry.space_group_name_H-M   'P 1'
#
loop_
_entity.id
_entity.type
_entity.pdbx_description
1 polymer ?
#
loop_
_entity_poly.entity_id
_entity_poly.type
_entity_poly.pdbx_seq_one_letter_code
_entity_poly.pdbx_strand_id
1 'polypeptide(L)'
;MGGVMGIVRNSNKFIERVRSAVAEGKAGGDSITESSFSESNDSVRKRVSSILADAELAWETMFENLYPVAETAGWHVSRVSGPEDILAYIEPLVVKAGAKKIVTTTQKAVSEINFSHLLGHLELSITEINNTGNIAPSDLRSRAIDADIGITGVEYAIAETGTCVLSADDETGRLVGLAPPIHIALVKRGQVLSTLDDLFVIRKLQFLDENFPAYTNLISGPSRSADIEYTLVTGVHGPGDVHMLLIG
;
A
#
# COMPACT_ATOMS: atom_id res chain seq x y z
N MET A 1 -22.74 -37.64 9.60
CA MET A 1 -22.53 -38.07 8.20
C MET A 1 -22.18 -36.82 7.39
N GLY A 2 -20.89 -36.66 7.09
CA GLY A 2 -20.33 -35.46 6.46
C GLY A 2 -20.54 -35.45 4.95
N GLY A 3 -20.94 -34.30 4.42
CA GLY A 3 -20.93 -34.00 2.99
C GLY A 3 -19.60 -33.34 2.62
N VAL A 4 -18.83 -34.00 1.76
CA VAL A 4 -17.64 -33.43 1.12
C VAL A 4 -18.11 -32.62 -0.08
N MET A 5 -17.94 -31.30 -0.02
CA MET A 5 -18.18 -30.37 -1.13
C MET A 5 -17.14 -30.65 -2.24
N GLY A 6 -17.60 -31.24 -3.34
CA GLY A 6 -16.75 -31.59 -4.48
C GLY A 6 -16.32 -30.37 -5.28
N ILE A 7 -15.11 -29.87 -5.02
CA ILE A 7 -14.33 -29.11 -6.01
C ILE A 7 -13.67 -30.15 -6.92
N VAL A 8 -14.16 -30.32 -8.15
CA VAL A 8 -13.41 -30.59 -9.40
C VAL A 8 -14.45 -30.76 -10.51
N ARG A 9 -14.69 -29.70 -11.28
CA ARG A 9 -15.29 -29.76 -12.62
C ARG A 9 -14.69 -28.57 -13.39
N ASN A 10 -13.52 -28.64 -14.00
CA ASN A 10 -13.33 -29.29 -15.30
C ASN A 10 -11.87 -29.12 -15.78
N SER A 11 -10.89 -29.69 -15.05
CA SER A 11 -9.45 -29.51 -15.35
C SER A 11 -9.06 -29.98 -16.75
N ASN A 12 -9.69 -31.06 -17.25
CA ASN A 12 -9.40 -31.60 -18.58
C ASN A 12 -9.77 -30.63 -19.72
N LYS A 13 -10.89 -29.90 -19.62
CA LYS A 13 -11.24 -28.90 -20.65
C LYS A 13 -10.28 -27.72 -20.68
N PHE A 14 -9.73 -27.33 -19.53
CA PHE A 14 -8.73 -26.27 -19.45
C PHE A 14 -7.40 -26.74 -20.07
N ILE A 15 -6.93 -27.93 -19.70
CA ILE A 15 -5.67 -28.48 -20.23
C ILE A 15 -5.76 -28.78 -21.73
N GLU A 16 -6.91 -29.23 -22.24
CA GLU A 16 -7.10 -29.40 -23.69
C GLU A 16 -7.11 -28.07 -24.44
N ARG A 17 -7.72 -27.02 -23.89
CA ARG A 17 -7.65 -25.67 -24.48
C ARG A 17 -6.22 -25.15 -24.58
N VAL A 18 -5.44 -25.32 -23.50
CA VAL A 18 -4.04 -24.90 -23.46
C VAL A 18 -3.21 -25.70 -24.47
N ARG A 19 -3.40 -27.03 -24.55
CA ARG A 19 -2.67 -27.86 -25.52
C ARG A 19 -3.03 -27.55 -26.97
N SER A 20 -4.31 -27.30 -27.27
CA SER A 20 -4.74 -26.92 -28.62
C SER A 20 -4.12 -25.59 -29.05
N ALA A 21 -4.11 -24.59 -28.16
CA ALA A 21 -3.51 -23.28 -28.43
C ALA A 21 -2.00 -23.34 -28.68
N VAL A 22 -1.28 -24.25 -27.99
CA VAL A 22 0.16 -24.45 -28.19
C VAL A 22 0.46 -25.28 -29.44
N ALA A 23 -0.35 -26.30 -29.74
CA ALA A 23 -0.13 -27.22 -30.85
C ALA A 23 -0.47 -26.62 -32.22
N GLU A 24 -1.42 -25.69 -32.29
CA GLU A 24 -1.83 -25.09 -33.57
C GLU A 24 -0.79 -24.12 -34.14
N GLY A 25 0.19 -23.66 -33.35
CA GLY A 25 1.22 -22.72 -33.80
C GLY A 25 0.67 -21.40 -34.38
N LYS A 26 -0.64 -21.23 -34.37
CA LYS A 26 -1.39 -20.07 -34.77
C LYS A 26 -1.56 -19.25 -33.52
N ALA A 27 -0.77 -18.19 -33.42
CA ALA A 27 -1.27 -16.98 -32.80
C ALA A 27 -2.66 -16.76 -33.42
N GLY A 28 -3.72 -17.04 -32.66
CA GLY A 28 -5.05 -16.63 -33.04
C GLY A 28 -4.94 -15.15 -33.34
N GLY A 29 -5.21 -14.78 -34.59
CA GLY A 29 -5.15 -13.40 -35.06
C GLY A 29 -6.29 -12.59 -34.48
N ASP A 30 -6.36 -12.48 -33.15
CA ASP A 30 -6.44 -11.14 -32.61
C ASP A 30 -5.05 -10.59 -32.84
N SER A 31 -4.87 -9.85 -33.95
CA SER A 31 -3.82 -8.85 -33.91
C SER A 31 -4.09 -8.10 -32.62
N ILE A 32 -3.17 -8.18 -31.66
CA ILE A 32 -2.99 -7.09 -30.73
C ILE A 32 -2.73 -5.92 -31.66
N THR A 33 -3.79 -5.21 -32.04
CA THR A 33 -3.66 -4.03 -32.85
C THR A 33 -2.77 -3.13 -32.02
N GLU A 34 -1.73 -2.59 -32.62
CA GLU A 34 -0.89 -1.58 -31.95
C GLU A 34 -1.78 -0.50 -31.31
N SER A 35 -3.01 -0.30 -31.82
CA SER A 35 -4.06 0.54 -31.23
C SER A 35 -4.41 0.29 -29.76
N SER A 36 -4.38 -0.95 -29.25
CA SER A 36 -4.68 -1.23 -27.83
C SER A 36 -3.53 -0.82 -26.91
N PHE A 37 -2.34 -0.59 -27.47
CA PHE A 37 -1.17 -0.05 -26.78
C PHE A 37 -0.83 1.40 -27.20
N SER A 38 -1.37 1.89 -28.33
CA SER A 38 -1.14 3.21 -28.90
C SER A 38 -2.17 4.22 -28.40
N GLU A 39 -2.23 4.38 -27.08
CA GLU A 39 -2.89 5.55 -26.53
C GLU A 39 -1.98 6.76 -26.74
N SER A 40 -2.52 7.88 -27.23
CA SER A 40 -1.72 9.09 -27.41
C SER A 40 -1.32 9.69 -26.06
N ASN A 41 -0.16 10.34 -25.99
CA ASN A 41 0.31 11.00 -24.75
C ASN A 41 -0.69 12.03 -24.22
N ASP A 42 -1.45 12.71 -25.11
CA ASP A 42 -2.51 13.64 -24.73
C ASP A 42 -3.71 12.93 -24.07
N SER A 43 -4.10 11.76 -24.59
CA SER A 43 -5.15 10.94 -23.99
C SER A 43 -4.76 10.46 -22.59
N VAL A 44 -3.52 9.99 -22.42
CA VAL A 44 -3.00 9.56 -21.10
C VAL A 44 -3.06 10.74 -20.11
N ARG A 45 -2.59 11.92 -20.49
CA ARG A 45 -2.62 13.12 -19.62
C ARG A 45 -4.03 13.50 -19.20
N LYS A 46 -4.98 13.51 -20.14
CA LYS A 46 -6.40 13.79 -19.84
C LYS A 46 -7.00 12.80 -18.86
N ARG A 47 -6.70 11.50 -19.02
CA ARG A 47 -7.17 10.46 -18.09
C ARG A 47 -6.58 10.66 -16.69
N VAL A 48 -5.27 10.90 -16.58
CA VAL A 48 -4.66 11.20 -15.28
C VAL A 48 -5.29 12.42 -14.62
N SER A 49 -5.52 13.49 -15.37
CA SER A 49 -6.20 14.68 -14.83
C SER A 49 -7.61 14.37 -14.33
N SER A 50 -8.38 13.54 -15.05
CA SER A 50 -9.70 13.10 -14.60
C SER A 50 -9.61 12.27 -13.32
N ILE A 51 -8.72 11.27 -13.28
CA ILE A 51 -8.53 10.38 -12.13
C ILE A 51 -8.20 11.19 -10.87
N LEU A 52 -7.26 12.14 -10.96
CA LEU A 52 -6.85 12.96 -9.81
C LEU A 52 -7.95 13.94 -9.40
N ALA A 53 -8.71 14.48 -10.36
CA ALA A 53 -9.86 15.33 -10.05
C ALA A 53 -10.97 14.54 -9.33
N ASP A 54 -11.26 13.32 -9.77
CA ASP A 54 -12.25 12.45 -9.14
C ASP A 54 -11.83 12.06 -7.71
N ALA A 55 -10.55 11.73 -7.50
CA ALA A 55 -9.99 11.44 -6.18
C ALA A 55 -10.13 12.62 -5.21
N GLU A 56 -10.00 13.86 -5.70
CA GLU A 56 -10.11 15.08 -4.89
C GLU A 56 -11.58 15.50 -4.65
N LEU A 57 -12.42 15.48 -5.70
CA LEU A 57 -13.79 15.98 -5.64
C LEU A 57 -14.75 14.99 -4.98
N ALA A 58 -14.54 13.68 -5.17
CA ALA A 58 -15.38 12.61 -4.63
C ALA A 58 -14.71 11.87 -3.47
N TRP A 59 -13.79 12.52 -2.74
CA TRP A 59 -12.97 11.89 -1.71
C TRP A 59 -13.77 11.17 -0.62
N GLU A 60 -14.96 11.67 -0.24
CA GLU A 60 -15.83 11.00 0.75
C GLU A 60 -16.29 9.64 0.24
N THR A 61 -16.79 9.60 -1.00
CA THR A 61 -17.18 8.35 -1.66
C THR A 61 -15.98 7.41 -1.83
N MET A 62 -14.78 7.94 -2.13
CA MET A 62 -13.57 7.13 -2.20
C MET A 62 -13.22 6.49 -0.85
N PHE A 63 -13.36 7.23 0.26
CA PHE A 63 -13.15 6.69 1.61
C PHE A 63 -14.21 5.63 1.96
N GLU A 64 -15.48 5.88 1.64
CA GLU A 64 -16.57 4.93 1.84
C GLU A 64 -16.35 3.62 1.07
N ASN A 65 -15.81 3.70 -0.14
CA ASN A 65 -15.49 2.52 -0.96
C ASN A 65 -14.25 1.77 -0.44
N LEU A 66 -13.21 2.49 -0.01
CA LEU A 66 -11.96 1.92 0.49
C LEU A 66 -12.14 1.20 1.82
N TYR A 67 -12.89 1.78 2.76
CA TYR A 67 -13.03 1.29 4.13
C TYR A 67 -13.39 -0.20 4.24
N PRO A 68 -14.49 -0.70 3.65
CA PRO A 68 -14.89 -2.10 3.82
C PRO A 68 -13.92 -3.08 3.13
N VAL A 69 -13.29 -2.67 2.03
CA VAL A 69 -12.33 -3.50 1.31
C VAL A 69 -11.02 -3.62 2.11
N ALA A 70 -10.51 -2.51 2.65
CA ALA A 70 -9.32 -2.51 3.48
C ALA A 70 -9.51 -3.31 4.78
N GLU A 71 -10.65 -3.18 5.46
CA GLU A 71 -11.00 -4.02 6.63
C GLU A 71 -11.01 -5.51 6.26
N THR A 72 -11.62 -5.87 5.12
CA THR A 72 -11.64 -7.26 4.63
C THR A 72 -10.24 -7.79 4.30
N ALA A 73 -9.35 -6.91 3.83
CA ALA A 73 -7.95 -7.24 3.57
C ALA A 73 -7.12 -7.41 4.85
N GLY A 74 -7.65 -6.97 6.01
CA GLY A 74 -7.05 -7.12 7.33
C GLY A 74 -6.46 -5.83 7.90
N TRP A 75 -6.80 -4.66 7.35
CA TRP A 75 -6.42 -3.38 7.94
C TRP A 75 -7.35 -3.00 9.09
N HIS A 76 -6.78 -2.38 10.12
CA HIS A 76 -7.53 -1.58 11.07
C HIS A 76 -7.69 -0.16 10.53
N VAL A 77 -8.88 0.16 10.03
CA VAL A 77 -9.15 1.44 9.37
C VAL A 77 -9.84 2.39 10.35
N SER A 78 -9.38 3.64 10.41
CA SER A 78 -10.01 4.67 11.24
C SER A 78 -9.98 6.02 10.54
N ARG A 79 -11.06 6.79 10.69
CA ARG A 79 -11.17 8.15 10.16
C ARG A 79 -10.75 9.14 11.24
N VAL A 80 -9.92 10.10 10.86
CA VAL A 80 -9.32 11.09 11.75
C VAL A 80 -9.42 12.48 11.11
N SER A 81 -9.63 13.51 11.93
CA SER A 81 -9.86 14.87 11.44
C SER A 81 -8.58 15.69 11.35
N GLY A 82 -7.51 15.27 12.04
CA GLY A 82 -6.25 15.98 12.08
C GLY A 82 -5.20 15.35 13.00
N PRO A 83 -4.09 16.05 13.26
CA PRO A 83 -2.95 15.51 14.02
C PRO A 83 -3.30 15.05 15.44
N GLU A 84 -4.19 15.74 16.15
CA GLU A 84 -4.58 15.37 17.52
C GLU A 84 -5.29 14.01 17.56
N ASP A 85 -6.22 13.77 16.63
CA ASP A 85 -6.92 12.48 16.49
C ASP A 85 -5.95 11.35 16.13
N ILE A 86 -4.94 11.63 15.30
CA ILE A 86 -3.89 10.67 14.95
C ILE A 86 -3.08 10.29 16.20
N LEU A 87 -2.67 11.27 17.01
CA LEU A 87 -1.93 11.01 18.25
C LEU A 87 -2.78 10.24 19.26
N ALA A 88 -4.07 10.60 19.40
CA ALA A 88 -5.02 9.90 20.26
C ALA A 88 -5.25 8.44 19.84
N TYR A 89 -5.11 8.14 18.55
CA TYR A 89 -5.14 6.78 18.03
C TYR A 89 -3.84 6.00 18.30
N ILE A 90 -2.69 6.65 18.08
CA ILE A 90 -1.37 6.01 18.20
C ILE A 90 -0.98 5.74 19.65
N GLU A 91 -1.30 6.64 20.58
CA GLU A 91 -0.93 6.51 22.00
C GLU A 91 -1.36 5.17 22.64
N PRO A 92 -2.63 4.74 22.58
CA PRO A 92 -3.03 3.46 23.15
C PRO A 92 -2.39 2.27 22.43
N LEU A 93 -2.10 2.39 21.13
CA LEU A 93 -1.40 1.37 20.35
C LEU A 93 0.02 1.17 20.86
N VAL A 94 0.75 2.27 21.07
CA VAL A 94 2.11 2.28 21.63
C VAL A 94 2.13 1.61 23.01
N VAL A 95 1.21 2.00 23.88
CA VAL A 95 1.10 1.44 25.25
C VAL A 95 0.78 -0.04 25.21
N LYS A 96 -0.21 -0.46 24.40
CA LYS A 96 -0.62 -1.86 24.26
C LYS A 96 0.50 -2.75 23.72
N ALA A 97 1.25 -2.24 22.74
CA ALA A 97 2.37 -2.96 22.14
C ALA A 97 3.63 -2.95 23.01
N GLY A 98 3.70 -2.08 24.03
CA GLY A 98 4.94 -1.84 24.78
C GLY A 98 6.05 -1.25 23.90
N ALA A 99 5.67 -0.54 22.84
CA ALA A 99 6.60 -0.01 21.84
C ALA A 99 7.49 1.08 22.45
N LYS A 100 8.77 1.06 22.09
CA LYS A 100 9.78 2.03 22.53
C LYS A 100 10.40 2.79 21.37
N LYS A 101 10.37 2.21 20.17
CA LYS A 101 11.02 2.75 18.98
C LYS A 101 10.01 2.88 17.84
N ILE A 102 9.87 4.10 17.35
CA ILE A 102 9.04 4.42 16.19
C ILE A 102 9.95 4.95 15.08
N VAL A 103 9.74 4.48 13.86
CA VAL A 103 10.35 5.04 12.67
C VAL A 103 9.30 5.69 11.80
N THR A 104 9.64 6.85 11.26
CA THR A 104 8.77 7.64 10.41
C THR A 104 9.42 7.93 9.07
N THR A 105 8.59 8.30 8.11
CA THR A 105 8.99 8.83 6.80
C THR A 105 8.81 10.35 6.80
N THR A 106 9.33 11.02 5.78
CA THR A 106 9.28 12.49 5.66
C THR A 106 8.02 13.02 4.98
N GLN A 107 7.18 12.13 4.41
CA GLN A 107 6.04 12.58 3.62
C GLN A 107 5.19 13.58 4.39
N LYS A 108 4.62 14.54 3.67
CA LYS A 108 3.82 15.63 4.22
C LYS A 108 2.73 15.19 5.20
N ALA A 109 2.13 14.01 5.03
CA ALA A 109 1.14 13.48 5.97
C ALA A 109 1.72 13.16 7.36
N VAL A 110 3.00 12.80 7.43
CA VAL A 110 3.70 12.42 8.64
C VAL A 110 4.45 13.63 9.23
N SER A 111 5.13 14.42 8.41
CA SER A 111 5.93 15.58 8.87
C SER A 111 5.08 16.72 9.45
N GLU A 112 3.78 16.77 9.14
CA GLU A 112 2.83 17.69 9.78
C GLU A 112 2.44 17.27 11.21
N ILE A 113 2.77 16.04 11.62
CA ILE A 113 2.43 15.53 12.96
C ILE A 113 3.53 15.91 13.93
N ASN A 114 3.15 16.63 14.99
CA ASN A 114 4.06 16.92 16.10
C ASN A 114 4.04 15.79 17.12
N PHE A 115 4.95 14.82 16.97
CA PHE A 115 5.08 13.70 17.89
C PHE A 115 5.68 14.05 19.26
N SER A 116 6.12 15.30 19.48
CA SER A 116 6.74 15.73 20.74
C SER A 116 5.85 15.48 21.96
N HIS A 117 4.53 15.54 21.77
CA HIS A 117 3.57 15.26 22.83
C HIS A 117 3.66 13.80 23.33
N LEU A 118 3.89 12.83 22.44
CA LEU A 118 4.06 11.41 22.84
C LEU A 118 5.39 11.18 23.55
N LEU A 119 6.44 11.93 23.19
CA LEU A 119 7.77 11.83 23.79
C LEU A 119 7.84 12.35 25.24
N GLY A 120 6.87 13.18 25.66
CA GLY A 120 6.90 13.86 26.96
C GLY A 120 6.52 12.97 28.15
N HIS A 121 5.71 11.94 27.93
CA HIS A 121 5.22 11.03 28.99
C HIS A 121 5.48 9.55 28.71
N LEU A 122 5.92 9.19 27.51
CA LEU A 122 6.33 7.84 27.16
C LEU A 122 7.84 7.82 26.88
N GLU A 123 8.53 6.78 27.35
CA GLU A 123 9.96 6.56 27.09
C GLU A 123 10.16 6.07 25.63
N LEU A 124 9.92 6.96 24.68
CA LEU A 124 9.92 6.69 23.24
C LEU A 124 11.13 7.32 22.54
N SER A 125 11.63 6.62 21.53
CA SER A 125 12.54 7.14 20.52
C SER A 125 11.83 7.18 19.18
N ILE A 126 11.76 8.35 18.56
CA ILE A 126 11.21 8.53 17.22
C ILE A 126 12.35 8.92 16.29
N THR A 127 12.54 8.13 15.24
CA THR A 127 13.54 8.42 14.20
C THR A 127 12.84 8.63 12.87
N GLU A 128 13.01 9.81 12.30
CA GLU A 128 12.68 10.05 10.90
C GLU A 128 13.77 9.45 9.99
N ILE A 129 13.35 8.66 9.00
CA ILE A 129 14.22 8.13 7.97
C ILE A 129 14.15 9.07 6.77
N ASN A 130 15.22 9.85 6.58
CA ASN A 130 15.43 10.68 5.41
C ASN A 130 16.76 10.30 4.72
N ASN A 131 16.79 10.36 3.39
CA ASN A 131 18.00 10.03 2.60
C ASN A 131 18.92 11.24 2.39
N THR A 132 18.58 12.38 3.00
CA THR A 132 19.26 13.67 2.88
C THR A 132 20.33 13.90 3.96
N GLY A 133 20.48 12.96 4.91
CA GLY A 133 21.42 13.06 6.03
C GLY A 133 22.77 12.36 5.81
N ASN A 134 23.77 12.75 6.62
CA ASN A 134 25.07 12.09 6.80
C ASN A 134 24.99 10.67 7.42
N ILE A 135 23.81 10.04 7.44
CA ILE A 135 23.60 8.72 8.07
C ILE A 135 23.82 7.65 7.01
N ALA A 136 24.68 6.67 7.30
CA ALA A 136 24.94 5.59 6.37
C ALA A 136 23.65 4.79 6.09
N PRO A 137 23.38 4.37 4.84
CA PRO A 137 22.20 3.55 4.51
C PRO A 137 22.07 2.25 5.34
N SER A 138 23.19 1.69 5.83
CA SER A 138 23.20 0.55 6.75
C SER A 138 22.52 0.87 8.09
N ASP A 139 22.70 2.09 8.58
CA ASP A 139 22.22 2.50 9.89
C ASP A 139 20.72 2.82 9.82
N LEU A 140 20.27 3.45 8.73
CA LEU A 140 18.84 3.65 8.46
C LEU A 140 18.11 2.31 8.39
N ARG A 141 18.72 1.31 7.74
CA ARG A 141 18.18 -0.06 7.70
C ARG A 141 18.09 -0.69 9.08
N SER A 142 19.15 -0.62 9.89
CA SER A 142 19.13 -1.16 11.25
C SER A 142 18.02 -0.53 12.07
N ARG A 143 17.87 0.79 12.01
CA ARG A 143 16.82 1.51 12.75
C ARG A 143 15.41 1.08 12.34
N ALA A 144 15.17 0.86 11.06
CA ALA A 144 13.87 0.38 10.59
C ALA A 144 13.58 -1.07 11.04
N ILE A 145 14.60 -1.93 11.08
CA ILE A 145 14.48 -3.32 11.54
C ILE A 145 14.28 -3.39 13.06
N ASP A 146 14.98 -2.55 13.80
CA ASP A 146 14.96 -2.52 15.27
C ASP A 146 13.75 -1.76 15.84
N ALA A 147 12.89 -1.21 14.99
CA ALA A 147 11.74 -0.41 15.40
C ALA A 147 10.50 -1.26 15.63
N ASP A 148 9.68 -0.84 16.59
CA ASP A 148 8.44 -1.52 16.97
C ASP A 148 7.26 -1.06 16.10
N ILE A 149 7.26 0.20 15.69
CA ILE A 149 6.20 0.80 14.86
C ILE A 149 6.81 1.57 13.71
N GLY A 150 6.28 1.37 12.51
CA GLY A 150 6.57 2.17 11.33
C GLY A 150 5.38 3.04 10.94
N ILE A 151 5.62 4.34 10.70
CA ILE A 151 4.59 5.28 10.26
C ILE A 151 4.95 5.85 8.90
N THR A 152 4.08 5.65 7.92
CA THR A 152 4.28 6.14 6.54
C THR A 152 3.15 7.06 6.10
N GLY A 153 3.47 8.04 5.26
CA GLY A 153 2.47 8.57 4.33
C GLY A 153 2.19 7.54 3.24
N VAL A 154 1.26 7.83 2.34
CA VAL A 154 1.11 7.09 1.08
C VAL A 154 1.24 8.02 -0.11
N GLU A 155 1.63 7.49 -1.26
CA GLU A 155 1.43 8.20 -2.53
C GLU A 155 -0.06 8.16 -2.90
N TYR A 156 -0.61 6.93 -2.88
CA TYR A 156 -2.04 6.66 -3.10
C TYR A 156 -2.52 5.49 -2.23
N ALA A 157 -3.83 5.34 -2.09
CA ALA A 157 -4.49 4.12 -1.68
C ALA A 157 -5.52 3.70 -2.74
N ILE A 158 -5.73 2.39 -2.92
CA ILE A 158 -6.61 1.84 -3.96
C ILE A 158 -7.88 1.29 -3.31
N ALA A 159 -9.02 1.89 -3.63
CA ALA A 159 -10.31 1.52 -3.05
C ALA A 159 -10.73 0.09 -3.42
N GLU A 160 -10.53 -0.31 -4.68
CA GLU A 160 -10.88 -1.65 -5.19
C GLU A 160 -10.22 -2.80 -4.42
N THR A 161 -8.99 -2.62 -3.92
CA THR A 161 -8.17 -3.69 -3.34
C THR A 161 -7.77 -3.48 -1.89
N GLY A 162 -8.07 -2.31 -1.30
CA GLY A 162 -7.63 -1.99 0.07
C GLY A 162 -6.10 -1.87 0.17
N THR A 163 -5.47 -1.34 -0.87
CA THR A 163 -4.00 -1.33 -1.02
C THR A 163 -3.42 0.06 -0.79
N CYS A 164 -2.42 0.18 0.08
CA CYS A 164 -1.57 1.36 0.16
C CYS A 164 -0.43 1.29 -0.86
N VAL A 165 -0.19 2.39 -1.57
CA VAL A 165 0.87 2.54 -2.56
C VAL A 165 1.96 3.44 -1.97
N LEU A 166 3.15 2.87 -1.79
CA LEU A 166 4.35 3.61 -1.43
C LEU A 166 5.32 3.55 -2.59
N SER A 167 5.74 4.68 -3.14
CA SER A 167 6.81 4.70 -4.14
C SER A 167 8.12 5.12 -3.54
N ALA A 168 9.20 4.79 -4.25
CA ALA A 168 10.45 5.48 -4.08
C ALA A 168 10.23 6.97 -4.37
N ASP A 169 10.09 7.76 -3.33
CA ASP A 169 10.54 9.14 -3.35
C ASP A 169 12.04 9.16 -2.98
N ASP A 170 12.65 10.33 -3.14
CA ASP A 170 13.97 10.67 -2.63
C ASP A 170 14.07 10.59 -1.08
N GLU A 171 12.98 10.25 -0.37
CA GLU A 171 12.88 10.43 1.07
C GLU A 171 12.34 9.23 1.87
N THR A 172 12.13 8.05 1.26
CA THR A 172 11.47 6.92 1.96
C THR A 172 12.29 5.65 1.97
N GLY A 173 12.59 5.19 3.18
CA GLY A 173 12.99 3.82 3.42
C GLY A 173 11.78 2.90 3.21
N ARG A 174 11.77 2.11 2.12
CA ARG A 174 10.92 0.91 1.91
C ARG A 174 10.68 0.11 3.20
N LEU A 175 11.68 0.10 4.07
CA LEU A 175 11.69 -0.63 5.33
C LEU A 175 10.73 -0.07 6.38
N VAL A 176 10.38 1.22 6.38
CA VAL A 176 9.48 1.79 7.40
C VAL A 176 8.10 1.14 7.34
N GLY A 177 7.57 0.90 6.14
CA GLY A 177 6.28 0.24 5.95
C GLY A 177 6.32 -1.29 5.94
N LEU A 178 7.51 -1.91 6.07
CA LEU A 178 7.67 -3.35 5.89
C LEU A 178 8.40 -4.07 7.02
N ALA A 179 9.34 -3.43 7.71
CA ALA A 179 10.18 -4.10 8.70
C ALA A 179 9.58 -4.09 10.11
N PRO A 180 9.00 -2.97 10.61
CA PRO A 180 8.36 -2.96 11.91
C PRO A 180 7.18 -3.94 11.99
N PRO A 181 6.95 -4.60 13.13
CA PRO A 181 5.84 -5.54 13.30
C PRO A 181 4.47 -4.85 13.22
N ILE A 182 4.41 -3.54 13.50
CA ILE A 182 3.23 -2.70 13.40
C ILE A 182 3.48 -1.62 12.34
N HIS A 183 2.59 -1.50 11.35
CA HIS A 183 2.65 -0.44 10.34
C HIS A 183 1.40 0.44 10.38
N ILE A 184 1.60 1.76 10.38
CA ILE A 184 0.54 2.76 10.31
C ILE A 184 0.70 3.57 9.02
N ALA A 185 -0.29 3.49 8.14
CA ALA A 185 -0.36 4.25 6.90
C ALA A 185 -1.32 5.43 7.04
N LEU A 186 -0.84 6.63 6.70
CA LEU A 186 -1.62 7.86 6.70
C LEU A 186 -2.07 8.20 5.29
N VAL A 187 -3.38 8.31 5.08
CA VAL A 187 -4.00 8.56 3.77
C VAL A 187 -4.79 9.85 3.83
N LYS A 188 -4.41 10.87 3.06
CA LYS A 188 -5.14 12.14 2.98
C LYS A 188 -6.26 12.10 1.93
N ARG A 189 -7.17 13.08 2.01
CA ARG A 189 -8.09 13.43 0.92
C ARG A 189 -7.31 13.59 -0.40
N GLY A 190 -7.91 13.21 -1.52
CA GLY A 190 -7.25 13.25 -2.83
C GLY A 190 -6.28 12.10 -3.13
N GLN A 191 -5.93 11.28 -2.13
CA GLN A 191 -4.97 10.18 -2.31
C GLN A 191 -5.62 8.81 -2.54
N VAL A 192 -6.95 8.71 -2.59
CA VAL A 192 -7.63 7.44 -2.83
C VAL A 192 -8.05 7.36 -4.29
N LEU A 193 -7.52 6.37 -5.00
CA LEU A 193 -7.87 6.03 -6.37
C LEU A 193 -8.94 4.93 -6.37
N SER A 194 -9.80 4.93 -7.39
CA SER A 194 -10.86 3.93 -7.52
C SER A 194 -10.28 2.54 -7.74
N THR A 195 -9.37 2.40 -8.72
CA THR A 195 -8.90 1.10 -9.21
C THR A 195 -7.38 1.01 -9.29
N LEU A 196 -6.86 -0.22 -9.36
CA LEU A 196 -5.43 -0.42 -9.59
C LEU A 196 -5.02 0.01 -11.02
N ASP A 197 -5.93 -0.07 -11.98
CA ASP A 197 -5.71 0.41 -13.35
C ASP A 197 -5.46 1.92 -13.39
N ASP A 198 -6.17 2.71 -12.57
CA ASP A 198 -5.95 4.15 -12.45
C ASP A 198 -4.51 4.49 -12.02
N LEU A 199 -3.96 3.71 -11.07
CA LEU A 199 -2.55 3.82 -10.69
C LEU A 199 -1.64 3.54 -11.89
N PHE A 200 -1.91 2.51 -12.68
CA PHE A 200 -1.07 2.18 -13.84
C PHE A 200 -1.16 3.22 -14.96
N VAL A 201 -2.28 3.93 -15.10
CA VAL A 201 -2.40 5.08 -16.00
C VAL A 201 -1.50 6.24 -15.53
N ILE A 202 -1.48 6.52 -14.21
CA ILE A 202 -0.58 7.51 -13.61
C ILE A 202 0.89 7.11 -13.83
N ARG A 203 1.23 5.83 -13.60
CA ARG A 203 2.58 5.29 -13.84
C ARG A 203 3.00 5.39 -15.31
N LYS A 204 2.08 5.16 -16.24
CA LYS A 204 2.33 5.36 -17.68
C LYS A 204 2.67 6.81 -17.99
N LEU A 205 1.96 7.77 -17.40
CA LEU A 205 2.31 9.19 -17.57
C LEU A 205 3.68 9.52 -16.99
N GLN A 206 3.96 9.07 -15.76
CA GLN A 206 5.27 9.25 -15.12
C GLN A 206 6.41 8.67 -15.96
N PHE A 207 6.20 7.53 -16.62
CA PHE A 207 7.16 6.96 -17.57
C PHE A 207 7.38 7.87 -18.78
N LEU A 208 6.29 8.39 -19.38
CA LEU A 208 6.36 9.30 -20.53
C LEU A 208 7.04 10.64 -20.20
N ASP A 209 6.92 11.08 -18.95
CA ASP A 209 7.51 12.32 -18.43
C ASP A 209 8.91 12.09 -17.81
N GLU A 210 9.50 10.89 -17.99
CA GLU A 210 10.82 10.50 -17.43
C GLU A 210 10.94 10.63 -15.90
N ASN A 211 9.83 10.55 -15.18
CA ASN A 211 9.72 10.68 -13.73
C ASN A 211 9.13 9.40 -13.09
N PHE A 212 9.57 8.24 -13.56
CA PHE A 212 9.11 6.95 -13.05
C PHE A 212 9.87 6.56 -11.76
N PRO A 213 9.17 6.14 -10.69
CA PRO A 213 9.85 5.79 -9.44
C PRO A 213 10.70 4.52 -9.60
N ALA A 214 11.82 4.46 -8.88
CA ALA A 214 12.71 3.30 -8.92
C ALA A 214 12.04 2.00 -8.42
N TYR A 215 11.07 2.12 -7.52
CA TYR A 215 10.20 1.02 -7.09
C TYR A 215 8.83 1.55 -6.63
N THR A 216 7.84 0.66 -6.63
CA THR A 216 6.53 0.87 -6.02
C THR A 216 6.19 -0.35 -5.16
N ASN A 217 5.88 -0.13 -3.88
CA ASN A 217 5.37 -1.12 -2.96
C ASN A 217 3.85 -1.02 -2.88
N LEU A 218 3.19 -2.16 -3.02
CA LEU A 218 1.74 -2.31 -2.88
C LEU A 218 1.47 -3.14 -1.62
N ILE A 219 1.00 -2.49 -0.56
CA ILE A 219 0.72 -3.12 0.74
C ILE A 219 -0.80 -3.31 0.83
N SER A 220 -1.26 -4.56 0.77
CA SER A 220 -2.70 -4.90 0.71
C SER A 220 -3.19 -5.56 2.00
N GLY A 221 -2.66 -5.14 3.14
CA GLY A 221 -2.95 -5.70 4.45
C GLY A 221 -1.72 -6.32 5.13
N PRO A 222 -1.92 -7.02 6.26
CA PRO A 222 -0.82 -7.57 7.03
C PRO A 222 -0.09 -8.68 6.27
N SER A 223 1.20 -8.83 6.56
CA SER A 223 2.02 -9.89 5.99
C SER A 223 1.47 -11.25 6.38
N ARG A 224 1.09 -12.06 5.39
CA ARG A 224 0.60 -13.42 5.56
C ARG A 224 1.45 -14.36 4.72
N SER A 225 2.08 -15.32 5.36
CA SER A 225 2.72 -16.45 4.67
C SER A 225 1.81 -17.65 4.84
N ALA A 226 1.38 -18.24 3.72
CA ALA A 226 0.63 -19.48 3.70
C ALA A 226 1.56 -20.59 3.22
N ASP A 227 2.21 -21.30 4.15
CA ASP A 227 2.87 -22.62 3.99
C ASP A 227 3.61 -22.90 5.30
N ILE A 228 3.42 -23.99 6.05
CA ILE A 228 3.36 -25.43 5.75
C ILE A 228 2.29 -26.02 6.71
N GLU A 229 1.52 -27.05 6.31
CA GLU A 229 0.52 -27.75 7.16
C GLU A 229 -0.82 -27.02 7.48
N TYR A 230 -1.34 -26.17 6.59
CA TYR A 230 -2.67 -25.51 6.72
C TYR A 230 -2.82 -24.49 7.87
N THR A 231 -1.74 -24.12 8.56
CA THR A 231 -1.75 -23.01 9.53
C THR A 231 -1.33 -21.71 8.86
N LEU A 232 -2.21 -20.70 8.91
CA LEU A 232 -1.88 -19.32 8.56
C LEU A 232 -0.90 -18.76 9.59
N VAL A 233 0.27 -18.30 9.15
CA VAL A 233 1.22 -17.56 9.99
C VAL A 233 1.26 -16.11 9.49
N THR A 234 0.90 -15.18 10.38
CA THR A 234 0.93 -13.73 10.16
C THR A 234 2.26 -13.16 10.63
N GLY A 235 2.85 -12.20 9.89
CA GLY A 235 4.00 -11.41 10.36
C GLY A 235 5.40 -11.99 10.13
N VAL A 236 5.56 -13.00 9.25
CA VAL A 236 6.87 -13.66 9.02
C VAL A 236 7.83 -12.82 8.17
N HIS A 237 7.28 -12.06 7.21
CA HIS A 237 8.06 -11.33 6.20
C HIS A 237 7.72 -9.83 6.13
N GLY A 238 6.88 -9.35 7.06
CA GLY A 238 6.47 -7.95 7.16
C GLY A 238 5.54 -7.71 8.33
N PRO A 239 4.86 -6.55 8.41
CA PRO A 239 4.06 -6.18 9.57
C PRO A 239 2.92 -7.19 9.79
N GLY A 240 2.76 -7.66 11.03
CA GLY A 240 1.67 -8.55 11.42
C GLY A 240 0.40 -7.79 11.78
N ASP A 241 0.54 -6.53 12.18
CA ASP A 241 -0.56 -5.63 12.56
C ASP A 241 -0.46 -4.34 11.72
N VAL A 242 -1.55 -3.97 11.05
CA VAL A 242 -1.53 -2.85 10.09
C VAL A 242 -2.74 -1.94 10.28
N HIS A 243 -2.48 -0.63 10.27
CA HIS A 243 -3.45 0.41 10.55
C HIS A 243 -3.48 1.43 9.41
N MET A 244 -4.68 1.82 8.98
CA MET A 244 -4.90 2.82 7.95
C MET A 244 -5.69 3.98 8.52
N LEU A 245 -5.08 5.15 8.60
CA LEU A 245 -5.73 6.37 9.09
C LEU A 245 -6.13 7.26 7.92
N LEU A 246 -7.43 7.39 7.72
CA LEU A 246 -8.03 8.22 6.68
C LEU A 246 -8.20 9.65 7.22
N ILE A 247 -7.39 10.58 6.72
CA ILE A 247 -7.35 11.98 7.17
C ILE A 247 -8.31 12.79 6.30
N GLY A 248 -9.46 13.16 6.86
CA GLY A 248 -10.45 13.98 6.18
C GLY A 248 -11.83 14.01 6.80
#